data_AF-A0A1A9R904-F1
#
_entry.id   AF-A0A1A9R904-F1
#
_cell.length_a   1.000
_cell.length_b   1.000
_cell.length_c   1.000
_cell.angle_alpha   90.00
_cell.angle_beta   90.00
_cell.angle_gamma   90.00
#
_symmetry.space_group_name_H-M   'P 1'
#
loop_
_entity.id
_entity.type
_entity.pdbx_description
1 polymer ?
#
loop_
_entity_poly.entity_id
_entity_poly.type
_entity_poly.pdbx_seq_one_letter_code
_entity_poly.pdbx_strand_id
1 'polypeptide(L)'
;MYMLNRLGQRIIVGNRRRHCRCRSCGARQVKAKHPAEYLRRIRCKSCGEFDTLRIDKWADRRGWRYQTCYCDGYHFPHRIRSEFCYHNPNYPAEDTQRAIGGM
;
A
#
# COMPACT_ATOMS: atom_id res chain seq x y z
N MET A 1 -9.22 -4.67 2.69
CA MET A 1 -9.26 -5.05 4.12
C MET A 1 -9.47 -3.77 4.92
N TYR A 2 -10.21 -3.86 6.02
CA TYR A 2 -10.39 -2.74 6.93
C TYR A 2 -10.04 -3.21 8.35
N MET A 3 -9.54 -2.30 9.18
CA MET A 3 -9.33 -2.51 10.61
C MET A 3 -10.11 -1.43 11.36
N LEU A 4 -10.51 -1.73 12.60
CA LEU A 4 -11.04 -0.72 13.51
C LEU A 4 -9.90 -0.17 14.35
N ASN A 5 -9.81 1.15 14.52
CA ASN A 5 -8.96 1.69 15.60
C ASN A 5 -9.66 1.55 16.96
N ARG A 6 -8.98 2.03 18.00
CA ARG A 6 -9.51 2.09 19.36
C ARG A 6 -10.80 2.91 19.49
N LEU A 7 -11.09 3.82 18.55
CA LEU A 7 -12.33 4.61 18.48
C LEU A 7 -13.46 3.91 17.69
N GLY A 8 -13.24 2.70 17.18
CA GLY A 8 -14.22 2.01 16.33
C GLY A 8 -14.32 2.56 14.91
N GLN A 9 -13.44 3.48 14.48
CA GLN A 9 -13.43 4.00 13.12
C GLN A 9 -12.87 2.98 12.14
N ARG A 10 -13.49 2.86 10.96
CA ARG A 10 -13.06 1.95 9.89
C ARG A 10 -11.88 2.55 9.12
N ILE A 11 -10.75 1.87 9.19
CA ILE A 11 -9.52 2.30 8.53
C ILE A 11 -9.20 1.35 7.42
N ILE A 12 -8.94 1.93 6.27
CA ILE A 12 -8.50 1.19 5.12
C ILE A 12 -7.03 0.82 5.30
N VAL A 13 -6.78 -0.48 5.40
CA VAL A 13 -5.43 -1.03 5.48
C VAL A 13 -5.23 -2.21 4.55
N GLY A 14 -3.97 -2.48 4.25
CA GLY A 14 -3.51 -3.72 3.69
C GLY A 14 -3.08 -3.63 2.23
N ASN A 15 -3.00 -4.78 1.59
CA ASN A 15 -2.43 -4.86 0.26
C ASN A 15 -3.44 -4.43 -0.84
N ARG A 16 -3.36 -3.17 -1.29
CA ARG A 16 -4.12 -2.68 -2.46
C ARG A 16 -3.35 -2.63 -3.76
N ARG A 17 -2.05 -2.96 -3.76
CA ARG A 17 -1.20 -2.89 -4.96
C ARG A 17 -0.34 -4.12 -5.08
N ARG A 18 -0.33 -4.79 -6.23
CA ARG A 18 0.40 -6.03 -6.46
C ARG A 18 1.87 -5.78 -6.79
N HIS A 19 2.76 -6.49 -6.10
CA HIS A 19 4.18 -6.50 -6.47
C HIS A 19 4.39 -7.47 -7.62
N CYS A 20 5.01 -6.97 -8.68
CA CYS A 20 5.29 -7.69 -9.89
C CYS A 20 6.79 -7.70 -10.19
N ARG A 21 7.22 -8.75 -10.91
CA ARG A 21 8.56 -8.87 -11.47
C ARG A 21 8.44 -9.14 -12.96
N CYS A 22 9.23 -8.47 -13.77
CA CYS A 22 9.33 -8.74 -15.20
C CYS A 22 10.04 -10.07 -15.44
N ARG A 23 9.52 -10.91 -16.34
CA ARG A 23 10.16 -12.15 -16.79
C ARG A 23 11.40 -11.90 -17.65
N SER A 24 11.38 -10.85 -18.48
CA SER A 24 12.48 -10.55 -19.42
C SER A 24 13.67 -9.88 -18.74
N CYS A 25 13.45 -8.83 -17.93
CA CYS A 25 14.55 -8.06 -17.33
C CYS A 25 14.69 -8.20 -15.81
N GLY A 26 13.82 -8.98 -15.14
CA GLY A 26 13.88 -9.16 -13.68
C GLY A 26 13.49 -7.94 -12.83
N ALA A 27 13.22 -6.78 -13.45
CA ALA A 27 12.87 -5.56 -12.74
C ALA A 27 11.61 -5.72 -11.88
N ARG A 28 11.65 -5.17 -10.66
CA ARG A 28 10.51 -5.12 -9.74
C ARG A 28 9.66 -3.89 -10.00
N GLN A 29 8.34 -4.06 -9.97
CA GLN A 29 7.36 -2.98 -10.16
C GLN A 29 6.15 -3.21 -9.29
N VAL A 30 5.40 -2.15 -9.01
CA VAL A 30 4.14 -2.22 -8.28
C VAL A 30 3.01 -1.82 -9.23
N LYS A 31 1.96 -2.64 -9.29
CA LYS A 31 0.77 -2.42 -10.10
C LYS A 31 -0.47 -2.32 -9.20
N ALA A 32 -1.52 -1.65 -9.68
CA ALA A 32 -2.75 -1.50 -8.91
C ALA A 32 -3.52 -2.83 -8.79
N LYS A 33 -3.46 -3.67 -9.82
CA LYS A 33 -4.20 -4.94 -9.92
C LYS A 33 -3.27 -6.10 -10.27
N HIS A 34 -3.78 -7.33 -10.24
CA HIS A 34 -3.02 -8.47 -10.76
C HIS A 34 -2.74 -8.26 -12.26
N PRO A 35 -1.57 -8.66 -12.80
CA PRO A 35 -1.27 -8.52 -14.23
C PRO A 35 -2.38 -9.02 -15.17
N ALA A 36 -3.02 -10.14 -14.84
CA ALA A 36 -4.10 -10.74 -15.61
C ALA A 36 -5.46 -10.00 -15.52
N GLU A 37 -5.62 -9.06 -14.57
CA GLU A 37 -6.87 -8.31 -14.38
C GLU A 37 -6.90 -7.00 -15.19
N TYR A 38 -5.82 -6.67 -15.89
CA TYR A 38 -5.76 -5.49 -16.73
C TYR A 38 -6.40 -5.77 -18.10
N LEU A 39 -7.38 -4.94 -18.49
CA LEU A 39 -7.98 -4.99 -19.83
C LEU A 39 -6.99 -4.60 -20.93
N ARG A 40 -6.12 -3.62 -20.64
CA ARG A 40 -5.07 -3.19 -21.56
C ARG A 40 -3.78 -3.94 -21.26
N ARG A 41 -3.06 -4.34 -22.31
CA ARG A 41 -1.72 -4.93 -22.21
C ARG A 41 -0.82 -4.03 -21.38
N ILE A 42 -0.18 -4.60 -20.37
CA ILE A 42 0.66 -3.83 -19.45
C ILE A 42 2.12 -3.98 -19.84
N ARG A 43 2.80 -2.84 -19.98
CA ARG A 43 4.24 -2.80 -20.22
C ARG A 43 5.05 -2.84 -18.93
N CYS A 44 6.22 -3.48 -19.02
CA CYS A 44 7.30 -3.31 -18.06
C CYS A 44 7.83 -1.88 -18.17
N LYS A 45 7.76 -1.08 -17.10
CA LYS A 45 8.35 0.27 -17.05
C LYS A 45 9.87 0.35 -17.22
N SER A 46 10.59 -0.78 -17.16
CA SER A 46 12.06 -0.82 -17.21
C SER A 46 12.54 -1.21 -18.61
N CYS A 47 12.07 -2.32 -19.18
CA CYS A 47 12.50 -2.79 -20.49
C CYS A 47 11.47 -2.57 -21.62
N GLY A 48 10.31 -2.00 -21.34
CA GLY A 48 9.27 -1.72 -22.34
C GLY A 48 8.42 -2.92 -22.75
N GLU A 49 8.89 -4.16 -22.56
CA GLU A 49 8.19 -5.37 -22.97
C GLU A 49 6.78 -5.52 -22.37
N PHE A 50 5.85 -6.02 -23.19
CA PHE A 50 4.46 -6.24 -22.82
C PHE A 50 4.22 -7.65 -22.27
N ASP A 51 3.25 -7.79 -21.37
CA ASP A 51 2.74 -9.09 -20.88
C ASP A 51 3.80 -9.97 -20.18
N THR A 52 4.94 -9.38 -19.83
CA THR A 52 6.05 -10.04 -19.12
C THR A 52 5.93 -9.99 -17.60
N LEU A 53 4.99 -9.20 -17.08
CA LEU A 53 4.85 -8.97 -15.64
C LEU A 53 4.14 -10.14 -14.97
N ARG A 54 4.81 -10.76 -13.98
CA ARG A 54 4.23 -11.78 -13.10
C ARG A 54 4.22 -11.28 -11.66
N ILE A 55 3.38 -11.86 -10.82
CA ILE A 55 3.42 -11.60 -9.38
C ILE A 55 4.78 -12.02 -8.82
N ASP A 56 5.43 -11.09 -8.10
CA ASP A 56 6.58 -11.40 -7.25
C ASP A 56 6.01 -12.05 -5.97
N LYS A 57 5.84 -13.38 -6.00
CA LYS A 57 5.22 -14.14 -4.90
C LYS A 57 5.89 -13.87 -3.55
N TRP A 58 7.21 -13.66 -3.53
CA TRP A 58 7.96 -13.39 -2.31
C TRP A 58 7.54 -12.05 -1.72
N ALA A 59 7.57 -10.98 -2.53
CA ALA A 59 7.16 -9.65 -2.08
C ALA A 59 5.65 -9.61 -1.78
N ASP A 60 4.85 -10.27 -2.62
CA ASP A 60 3.39 -10.21 -2.56
C ASP A 60 2.82 -10.97 -1.32
N ARG A 61 3.59 -11.86 -0.70
CA ARG A 61 3.19 -12.54 0.55
C ARG A 61 3.71 -11.86 1.82
N ARG A 62 4.48 -10.78 1.72
CA ARG A 62 5.10 -10.20 2.91
C ARG A 62 4.10 -9.52 3.84
N GLY A 63 4.23 -9.83 5.13
CA GLY A 63 3.41 -9.29 6.21
C GLY A 63 3.39 -7.76 6.30
N TRP A 64 4.51 -7.08 5.98
CA TRP A 64 4.59 -5.62 6.03
C TRP A 64 3.58 -4.91 5.12
N ARG A 65 3.06 -5.59 4.10
CA ARG A 65 2.03 -5.05 3.19
C ARG A 65 0.66 -4.94 3.82
N TYR A 66 0.37 -5.75 4.82
CA TYR A 66 -0.88 -5.69 5.56
C TYR A 66 -0.93 -4.47 6.50
N GLN A 67 0.23 -3.86 6.74
CA GLN A 67 0.37 -2.67 7.58
C GLN A 67 0.30 -1.37 6.78
N THR A 68 0.14 -1.42 5.46
CA THR A 68 -0.03 -0.20 4.66
C THR A 68 -1.38 0.43 4.97
N CYS A 69 -1.38 1.67 5.42
CA CYS A 69 -2.55 2.49 5.68
C CYS A 69 -2.82 3.42 4.49
N TYR A 70 -4.11 3.66 4.23
CA TYR A 70 -4.62 4.58 3.22
C TYR A 70 -5.59 5.59 3.84
N CYS A 71 -5.35 5.99 5.08
CA CYS A 71 -6.15 7.05 5.69
C CYS A 71 -5.81 8.42 5.11
N ASP A 72 -6.72 9.36 5.33
CA ASP A 72 -6.63 10.71 4.77
C ASP A 72 -5.58 11.58 5.47
N GLY A 73 -4.91 11.06 6.50
CA GLY A 73 -3.81 11.77 7.17
C GLY A 73 -2.52 11.89 6.38
N TYR A 74 -2.40 11.19 5.25
CA TYR A 74 -1.29 11.35 4.33
C TYR A 74 -1.80 11.38 2.89
N HIS A 75 -1.20 12.23 2.06
CA HIS A 75 -1.43 12.25 0.62
C HIS A 75 -0.82 11.01 -0.10
N PHE A 76 -0.15 10.11 0.64
CA PHE A 76 0.44 8.89 0.12
C PHE A 76 0.21 7.67 1.05
N PRO A 77 0.24 6.43 0.52
CA PRO A 77 0.17 5.23 1.34
C PRO A 77 1.37 5.14 2.29
N HIS A 78 1.11 4.99 3.58
CA HIS A 78 2.11 4.94 4.65
C HIS A 78 1.90 3.69 5.51
N ARG A 79 2.67 3.50 6.58
CA ARG A 79 2.43 2.39 7.53
C ARG A 79 1.47 2.82 8.62
N ILE A 80 0.56 1.94 9.04
CA ILE A 80 -0.40 2.22 10.12
C ILE A 80 0.28 2.62 11.43
N ARG A 81 1.51 2.15 11.69
CA ARG A 81 2.32 2.53 12.87
C ARG A 81 3.28 3.70 12.64
N SER A 82 3.07 4.48 11.57
CA SER A 82 3.86 5.68 11.30
C SER A 82 3.56 6.76 12.34
N GLU A 83 4.57 7.53 12.72
CA GLU A 83 4.49 8.56 13.76
C GLU A 83 3.38 9.59 13.53
N PHE A 84 3.07 9.92 12.26
CA PHE A 84 2.04 10.91 11.93
C PHE A 84 0.75 10.27 11.39
N CYS A 85 0.57 8.95 11.53
CA CYS A 85 -0.70 8.33 11.15
C CYS A 85 -1.75 8.68 12.20
N TYR A 86 -2.82 9.37 11.79
CA TYR A 86 -3.96 9.69 12.67
C TYR A 86 -4.66 8.48 13.29
N HIS A 87 -4.41 7.30 12.72
CA HIS A 87 -4.94 6.05 13.23
C HIS A 87 -3.86 5.11 13.75
N ASN A 88 -2.71 5.66 14.13
CA ASN A 88 -1.64 4.87 14.71
C ASN A 88 -2.13 4.21 16.01
N PRO A 89 -2.16 2.86 16.08
CA PRO A 89 -2.65 2.15 17.25
C PRO A 89 -1.75 2.31 18.48
N ASN A 90 -0.56 2.87 18.33
CA ASN A 90 0.38 3.15 19.42
C ASN A 90 0.04 4.44 20.18
N TYR A 91 -0.64 5.40 19.54
CA TYR A 91 -1.05 6.64 20.22
C TYR A 91 -2.46 6.46 20.79
N PRO A 92 -2.73 6.95 22.01
CA PRO A 92 -4.08 6.97 22.56
C PRO A 92 -4.96 7.92 21.74
N ALA A 93 -6.26 7.65 21.73
CA ALA A 93 -7.19 8.37 20.87
C ALA A 93 -7.41 9.82 21.33
N GLU A 94 -7.17 10.12 22.61
CA GLU A 94 -7.13 11.48 23.14
C GLU A 94 -5.93 12.30 22.62
N ASP A 95 -4.83 11.66 22.20
CA ASP A 95 -3.67 12.31 21.57
C ASP A 95 -3.94 12.63 20.09
N THR A 96 -5.10 13.22 19.81
CA THR A 96 -5.37 14.00 18.59
C THR A 96 -4.47 15.23 18.45
N GLN A 97 -3.45 15.38 19.30
CA GLN A 97 -2.33 16.31 19.19
C GLN A 97 -1.45 16.00 17.97
N ARG A 98 -2.00 16.27 16.80
CA ARG A 98 -1.34 16.83 15.60
C ARG A 98 -2.36 17.28 14.55
N ALA A 99 -3.65 17.38 14.92
CA ALA A 99 -4.69 17.91 14.05
C ALA A 99 -4.72 19.46 13.98
N ILE A 100 -4.00 20.18 14.84
CA ILE A 100 -4.01 21.66 14.85
C ILE A 100 -2.65 22.17 15.35
N GLY A 101 -1.76 22.58 14.44
CA GLY A 101 -0.50 23.19 14.83
C GLY A 101 0.60 23.10 13.77
N GLY A 102 0.43 23.79 12.64
CA GLY A 102 1.55 24.00 11.71
C GLY A 102 1.14 24.26 10.26
N MET A 103 0.71 25.50 10.01
CA MET A 103 0.44 26.17 8.72
C MET A 103 -0.90 25.88 8.04
#